data_AF-A0A3M3WCX4-F1
#
_entry.id   AF-A0A3M3WCX4-F1
#
_cell.length_a   1.000
_cell.length_b   1.000
_cell.length_c   1.000
_cell.angle_alpha   90.00
_cell.angle_beta   90.00
_cell.angle_gamma   90.00
#
_symmetry.space_group_name_H-M   'P 1'
#
loop_
_entity.id
_entity.type
_entity.pdbx_description
1 polymer ?
#
loop_
_entity_poly.entity_id
_entity_poly.type
_entity_poly.pdbx_seq_one_letter_code
_entity_poly.pdbx_strand_id
1 'polypeptide(L)' 'MHLVAGLDQVDDGSIEVAGQRLDLMNESQLANWRRTEIGLVFQQFN' A
#
# COMPACT_ATOMS: atom_id res chain seq x y z
N MET A 1 -0.08 3.88 10.89
CA MET A 1 -0.47 4.27 9.51
C MET A 1 0.64 3.90 8.54
N HIS A 2 0.89 2.59 8.35
CA HIS A 2 1.92 2.08 7.43
C HIS A 2 1.38 0.92 6.56
N LEU A 3 0.51 0.08 7.13
CA LEU A 3 -0.16 -1.01 6.42
C LEU A 3 -1.15 -0.57 5.33
N VAL A 4 -2.00 0.44 5.58
CA VAL A 4 -3.00 0.92 4.59
C VAL A 4 -2.33 1.56 3.35
N ALA A 5 -1.12 2.09 3.50
CA ALA A 5 -0.37 2.67 2.40
C ALA A 5 0.42 1.63 1.58
N GLY A 6 0.34 0.33 1.92
CA GLY A 6 1.13 -0.72 1.29
C GLY A 6 2.65 -0.47 1.38
N LEU A 7 3.09 0.20 2.45
CA LEU A 7 4.50 0.50 2.73
C LEU A 7 5.16 -0.62 3.56
N ASP A 8 4.38 -1.43 4.27
CA ASP A 8 4.81 -2.65 4.95
C ASP A 8 4.08 -3.87 4.38
N GLN A 9 4.77 -5.01 4.37
CA GLN A 9 4.21 -6.29 3.98
C GLN A 9 3.40 -6.86 5.15
N VAL A 10 2.21 -7.40 4.88
CA VAL A 10 1.33 -7.96 5.92
C VAL A 10 1.87 -9.34 6.30
N ASP A 11 2.16 -9.55 7.58
CA ASP A 11 2.67 -10.85 8.06
C ASP A 11 1.59 -11.95 8.00
N ASP A 12 0.32 -11.58 8.16
CA ASP A 12 -0.87 -12.42 7.96
C ASP A 12 -2.12 -11.54 7.68
N GLY A 13 -3.11 -12.08 6.98
CA GLY A 13 -4.32 -11.36 6.54
C GLY A 13 -4.25 -10.77 5.13
N SER A 14 -5.32 -10.11 4.68
CA SER A 14 -5.44 -9.57 3.31
C SER A 14 -5.86 -8.10 3.31
N ILE A 15 -5.20 -7.31 2.46
CA ILE A 15 -5.58 -5.92 2.19
C ILE A 15 -6.09 -5.83 0.77
N GLU A 16 -7.33 -5.36 0.63
CA GLU A 16 -7.95 -5.05 -0.66
C GLU A 16 -8.16 -3.54 -0.79
N VAL A 17 -7.66 -2.96 -1.89
CA VAL A 17 -7.84 -1.54 -2.20
C VAL A 17 -8.34 -1.41 -3.63
N ALA A 18 -9.43 -0.68 -3.84
CA ALA A 18 -10.05 -0.48 -5.15
C ALA A 18 -10.31 -1.80 -5.92
N GLY A 19 -10.67 -2.87 -5.22
CA GLY A 19 -10.91 -4.19 -5.82
C GLY A 19 -9.64 -5.02 -6.09
N GLN A 20 -8.47 -4.54 -5.66
CA GLN A 20 -7.18 -5.20 -5.87
C GLN A 20 -6.60 -5.71 -4.55
N ARG A 21 -6.28 -7.00 -4.51
CA ARG A 21 -5.62 -7.63 -3.35
C ARG A 21 -4.11 -7.41 -3.39
N LEU A 22 -3.60 -6.71 -2.39
CA LEU A 22 -2.18 -6.35 -2.29
C LEU A 22 -1.29 -7.52 -1.85
N ASP A 23 -1.84 -8.44 -1.07
CA ASP A 23 -1.10 -9.60 -0.55
C ASP A 23 -0.69 -10.61 -1.64
N LEU A 24 -1.33 -10.54 -2.81
CA LEU A 24 -1.02 -11.37 -3.98
C LEU A 24 -0.01 -10.70 -4.94
N MET A 25 0.38 -9.46 -4.67
CA MET A 25 1.29 -8.69 -5.53
C MET A 25 2.74 -8.87 -5.11
N ASN A 26 3.62 -9.04 -6.09
CA ASN A 26 5.06 -8.95 -5.86
C ASN A 26 5.51 -7.48 -5.68
N GLU A 27 6.75 -7.28 -5.24
CA GLU A 27 7.27 -5.95 -4.90
C GLU A 27 7.22 -4.95 -6.08
N SER A 28 7.44 -5.42 -7.31
CA SER A 28 7.36 -4.58 -8.51
C SER A 28 5.92 -4.17 -8.84
N GLN A 29 4.96 -5.08 -8.65
CA GLN A 29 3.53 -4.79 -8.80
C GLN A 29 3.07 -3.80 -7.73
N LEU A 30 3.47 -3.99 -6.47
CA LEU A 30 3.19 -3.05 -5.38
C LEU A 30 3.79 -1.66 -5.65
N ALA A 31 5.00 -1.59 -6.21
CA ALA A 31 5.63 -0.32 -6.57
C ALA A 31 4.86 0.45 -7.66
N ASN A 32 4.36 -0.26 -8.68
CA ASN A 32 3.53 0.36 -9.72
C ASN A 32 2.17 0.78 -9.19
N TRP A 33 1.55 -0.03 -8.33
CA TRP A 33 0.29 0.29 -7.66
C TRP A 33 0.42 1.55 -6.79
N ARG A 34 1.46 1.63 -5.94
CA ARG A 34 1.75 2.82 -5.13
C ARG A 34 1.89 4.11 -5.96
N ARG A 35 2.40 4.01 -7.20
CA ARG A 35 2.57 5.17 -8.09
C ARG A 35 1.26 5.66 -8.71
N THR A 36 0.28 4.78 -8.87
CA THR A 36 -0.94 5.04 -9.65
C THR A 36 -2.17 5.22 -8.77
N GLU A 37 -2.24 4.51 -7.65
CA GLU A 37 -3.45 4.41 -6.82
C GLU A 37 -3.32 5.10 -5.45
N ILE A 38 -2.11 5.48 -5.01
CA ILE A 38 -1.89 6.17 -3.73
C ILE A 38 -1.30 7.57 -3.94
N GLY A 39 -1.98 8.57 -3.38
CA GLY A 39 -1.39 9.87 -3.04
C GLY A 39 -1.06 9.93 -1.54
N LEU A 40 0.22 10.12 -1.20
CA LEU A 40 0.66 10.29 0.19
C LEU A 40 0.71 11.79 0.53
N VAL A 41 -0.07 12.21 1.52
CA VAL A 41 0.03 13.55 2.11
C VAL A 41 0.63 13.40 3.50
N PHE A 42 1.84 13.92 3.66
CA PHE A 42 2.50 13.98 4.97
C PHE A 42 2.20 15.34 5.60
N GLN A 43 1.67 15.34 6.81
CA GLN A 43 1.54 16.55 7.62
C GLN A 43 2.70 16.59 8.61
N GLN A 44 3.55 17.61 8.52
CA GLN A 44 4.68 17.80 9.43
C GLN A 44 4.16 18.50 10.69
N PHE A 45 4.29 17.85 11.85
CA PHE A 45 4.01 18.48 13.14
C PHE A 45 5.30 19.17 13.61
N ASN A 46 5.23 20.49 13.80
CA ASN A 46 6.23 21.26 14.54
C ASN A 46 5.97 21.12 16.04
#